data_AF-A0A7V3VXE1-F1
#
_entry.id   AF-A0A7V3VXE1-F1
#
_cell.length_a   1.000
_cell.length_b   1.000
_cell.length_c   1.000
_cell.angle_alpha   90.00
_cell.angle_beta   90.00
_cell.angle_gamma   90.00
#
_symmetry.space_group_name_H-M   'P 1'
#
loop_
_entity.id
_entity.type
_entity.pdbx_description
1 polymer ?
#
loop_
_entity_poly.entity_id
_entity_poly.type
_entity_poly.pdbx_seq_one_letter_code
_entity_poly.pdbx_strand_id
1 'polypeptide(L)'
;LRQTLGTLGPCPSVWMSATLEPGWLDTVDFRGKFSVAALELDAPDYDPTLPLYKRMTAVKTLASLGITATKDGKEAASALVKAHEKGTQTLVVLNTVDRAKAVYAAIKKNKEAPKDVLLVHSRFRPEERERWNAQLQQTAKDRIIVATQVVEAGVDVSARTLVTELAPWASLVQRMGRCNRTGDDSPGRVFWIDVEEKLTLPYSADELNFSRQQLMQLEGKSVSPKALDEFKRSANITLPFEHHHILRRRDLLDLFDTTPDLSGNDVDIQRFVRGDDPETDVPVFWRDIPEDGPTKDEPAPHRRELCSVPIGQARDFLKTLAEKKRGSGYVWDHLEEQWVKLDPKKLRPGLEVLLPVSAGGYSEELGWNPEAMAPVISLVPSEAQSEEGTGDDPLSVGPPLTIEQHTNDVCDELRTILDSLGDLGDGWNGLLEQAARWHDVGKAHPAFQQGMRSTNPALAADQLWAKSGVKTRLRHGRKFFRHELASALAFLQMGMPFEAAYLIAAHHGKVRLVIRALPGEEPPLGNDRLFALGVHDGDTLPTVFLGAGQTWHEGRLDLSPMRLGGERSWTANALKLLARLGPFQLAYLETLLRAADVRASQKEAMNA
;
A
#
# COMPACT_ATOMS: atom_id res chain seq x y z
N LEU A 1 -9.90 22.07 1.41
CA LEU A 1 -10.46 21.05 2.35
C LEU A 1 -9.75 21.02 3.71
N ARG A 2 -8.43 20.80 3.80
CA ARG A 2 -7.70 20.81 5.10
C ARG A 2 -7.98 22.06 5.96
N GLN A 3 -7.84 23.26 5.39
CA GLN A 3 -8.14 24.52 6.09
C GLN A 3 -9.59 24.60 6.60
N THR A 4 -10.56 24.14 5.80
CA THR A 4 -11.99 24.15 6.15
C THR A 4 -12.42 23.03 7.10
N LEU A 5 -11.61 21.97 7.21
CA LEU A 5 -11.87 20.81 8.06
C LEU A 5 -11.06 20.86 9.37
N GLY A 6 -10.20 21.86 9.54
CA GLY A 6 -9.31 21.98 10.68
C GLY A 6 -8.07 21.09 10.56
N THR A 7 -6.92 21.63 10.94
CA THR A 7 -5.67 20.90 11.21
C THR A 7 -5.15 21.34 12.56
N LEU A 8 -4.29 20.55 13.20
CA LEU A 8 -3.76 20.90 14.53
C LEU A 8 -2.65 21.95 14.45
N GLY A 9 -1.90 21.96 13.34
CA GLY A 9 -0.91 22.99 13.04
C GLY A 9 -0.89 23.35 11.55
N PRO A 10 0.06 24.23 11.15
CA PRO A 10 0.30 24.55 9.75
C PRO A 10 0.59 23.28 8.94
N CYS A 11 -0.07 23.13 7.80
CA CYS A 11 0.07 21.96 6.94
C CYS A 11 0.45 22.39 5.51
N PRO A 12 1.68 22.89 5.30
CA PRO A 12 2.14 23.23 3.96
C PRO A 12 2.22 21.97 3.10
N SER A 13 1.96 22.11 1.80
CA SER A 13 2.18 21.05 0.83
C SER A 13 3.19 21.51 -0.19
N VAL A 14 4.24 20.72 -0.34
CA VAL A 14 5.22 20.87 -1.41
C VAL A 14 4.87 19.88 -2.50
N TRP A 15 4.59 20.39 -3.69
CA TRP A 15 4.37 19.58 -4.88
C TRP A 15 5.66 19.58 -5.69
N MET A 16 6.20 18.39 -5.97
CA MET A 16 7.42 18.23 -6.75
C MET A 16 7.18 17.16 -7.81
N SER A 17 7.44 17.50 -9.06
CA SER A 17 7.39 16.58 -10.20
C SER A 17 8.50 16.94 -11.18
N ALA A 18 9.02 15.94 -11.89
CA ALA A 18 9.96 16.17 -12.99
C ALA A 18 9.32 16.97 -14.14
N THR A 19 8.00 16.88 -14.25
CA THR A 19 7.18 17.63 -15.20
C THR A 19 5.99 18.19 -14.44
N LEU A 20 6.08 19.44 -14.00
CA LEU A 20 4.98 20.16 -13.35
C LEU A 20 4.65 21.39 -14.21
N GLU A 21 3.38 21.55 -14.58
CA GLU A 21 2.89 22.81 -15.14
C GLU A 21 2.11 23.57 -14.05
N PRO A 22 2.38 24.88 -13.83
CA PRO A 22 1.62 25.67 -12.86
C PRO A 22 0.11 25.61 -13.09
N GLY A 23 -0.32 25.54 -14.36
CA GLY A 23 -1.74 25.44 -14.73
C GLY A 23 -2.43 24.17 -14.21
N TRP A 24 -1.69 23.09 -13.92
CA TRP A 24 -2.29 21.88 -13.33
C TRP A 24 -2.87 22.12 -11.95
N LEU A 25 -2.42 23.16 -11.25
CA LEU A 25 -2.88 23.51 -9.92
C LEU A 25 -4.08 24.47 -9.96
N ASP A 26 -4.50 24.95 -11.15
CA ASP A 26 -5.70 25.75 -11.38
C ASP A 26 -7.00 24.90 -11.36
N THR A 27 -7.12 24.05 -10.34
CA THR A 27 -8.31 23.23 -10.11
C THR A 27 -9.48 24.11 -9.64
N VAL A 28 -10.71 23.59 -9.70
CA VAL A 28 -11.92 24.29 -9.22
C VAL A 28 -11.76 24.87 -7.81
N ASP A 29 -11.06 24.14 -6.93
CA ASP A 29 -10.87 24.54 -5.53
C ASP A 29 -9.76 25.58 -5.31
N PHE A 30 -8.80 25.67 -6.25
CA PHE A 30 -7.64 26.55 -6.20
C PHE A 30 -7.68 27.71 -7.21
N ARG A 31 -8.68 27.75 -8.09
CA ARG A 31 -8.81 28.78 -9.13
C ARG A 31 -8.78 30.19 -8.57
N GLY A 32 -7.84 30.99 -9.05
CA GLY A 32 -7.62 32.37 -8.61
C GLY A 32 -7.12 32.53 -7.16
N LYS A 33 -6.89 31.44 -6.43
CA LYS A 33 -6.33 31.43 -5.06
C LYS A 33 -4.88 30.96 -5.03
N PHE A 34 -4.39 30.46 -6.15
CA PHE A 34 -3.07 29.88 -6.26
C PHE A 34 -2.01 30.97 -6.46
N SER A 35 -1.47 31.47 -5.35
CA SER A 35 -0.27 32.32 -5.30
C SER A 35 0.87 31.50 -4.71
N VAL A 36 1.61 30.78 -5.55
CA VAL A 36 2.79 30.01 -5.13
C VAL A 36 4.04 30.85 -5.31
N ALA A 37 4.88 30.86 -4.27
CA ALA A 37 6.31 30.97 -4.50
C ALA A 37 6.77 29.68 -5.18
N ALA A 38 7.07 29.74 -6.48
CA ALA A 38 7.72 28.65 -7.17
C ALA A 38 9.17 28.59 -6.68
N LEU A 39 9.58 27.42 -6.17
CA LEU A 39 10.98 27.14 -5.90
C LEU A 39 11.55 26.54 -7.19
N GLU A 40 12.32 27.33 -7.91
CA GLU A 40 13.02 26.91 -9.12
C GLU A 40 14.52 26.90 -8.85
N LEU A 41 15.23 25.98 -9.52
CA LEU A 41 16.68 25.97 -9.47
C LEU A 41 17.23 27.19 -10.19
N ASP A 42 18.13 27.92 -9.55
CA ASP A 42 18.77 29.11 -10.09
C ASP A 42 20.27 28.89 -10.37
N ALA A 43 20.97 29.93 -10.82
CA ALA A 43 22.38 29.81 -11.18
C ALA A 43 23.29 29.29 -10.03
N PRO A 44 23.17 29.78 -8.78
CA PRO A 44 23.82 29.21 -7.61
C PRO A 44 23.64 27.69 -7.42
N ASP A 45 22.45 27.15 -7.67
CA ASP A 45 22.19 25.71 -7.51
C ASP A 45 23.01 24.82 -8.48
N TYR A 46 23.47 25.41 -9.59
CA TYR A 46 24.34 24.77 -10.57
C TYR A 46 25.84 25.03 -10.33
N ASP A 47 26.25 25.33 -9.09
CA ASP A 47 27.67 25.35 -8.73
C ASP A 47 28.29 23.94 -8.90
N PRO A 48 29.37 23.78 -9.70
CA PRO A 48 30.04 22.50 -9.90
C PRO A 48 30.57 21.80 -8.64
N THR A 49 30.74 22.55 -7.54
CA THR A 49 31.14 22.00 -6.23
C THR A 49 29.99 21.31 -5.50
N LEU A 50 28.74 21.58 -5.89
CA LEU A 50 27.55 20.98 -5.27
C LEU A 50 27.21 19.62 -5.90
N PRO A 51 26.74 18.63 -5.10
CA PRO A 51 26.33 17.33 -5.62
C PRO A 51 25.22 17.38 -6.68
N LEU A 52 24.39 18.43 -6.66
CA LEU A 52 23.29 18.62 -7.60
C LEU A 52 23.79 18.82 -9.04
N TYR A 53 24.86 19.60 -9.23
CA TYR A 53 25.41 19.87 -10.55
C TYR A 53 25.73 18.60 -11.32
N LYS A 54 26.40 17.64 -10.65
CA LYS A 54 26.75 16.34 -11.23
C LYS A 54 25.52 15.59 -11.73
N ARG A 55 24.42 15.59 -10.97
CA ARG A 55 23.18 14.88 -11.34
C ARG A 55 22.42 15.59 -12.46
N MET A 56 22.34 16.92 -12.40
CA MET A 56 21.60 17.72 -13.38
C MET A 56 22.28 17.78 -14.75
N THR A 57 23.62 17.72 -14.77
CA THR A 57 24.44 17.76 -15.99
C THR A 57 24.90 16.38 -16.47
N ALA A 58 24.51 15.31 -15.78
CA ALA A 58 24.84 13.93 -16.12
C ALA A 58 24.45 13.62 -17.58
N VAL A 59 25.47 13.54 -18.45
CA VAL A 59 25.27 13.37 -19.89
C VAL A 59 24.61 12.02 -20.17
N LYS A 60 23.60 12.06 -21.02
CA LYS A 60 22.93 10.87 -21.55
C LYS A 60 22.48 11.13 -22.98
N THR A 61 23.01 10.41 -23.94
CA THR A 61 22.77 10.69 -25.37
C THR A 61 21.54 9.94 -25.85
N LEU A 62 20.61 10.65 -26.49
CA LEU A 62 19.42 10.06 -27.11
C LEU A 62 19.73 9.53 -28.51
N ALA A 63 19.22 8.35 -28.83
CA ALA A 63 19.19 7.81 -30.19
C ALA A 63 17.95 6.94 -30.44
N SER A 64 17.53 6.82 -31.69
CA SER A 64 16.57 5.80 -32.11
C SER A 64 17.23 4.43 -32.08
N LEU A 65 16.48 3.41 -31.64
CA LEU A 65 16.91 2.01 -31.78
C LEU A 65 16.75 1.50 -33.23
N GLY A 66 16.11 2.28 -34.10
CA GLY A 66 15.91 1.94 -35.51
C GLY A 66 14.90 0.81 -35.74
N ILE A 67 14.04 0.53 -34.76
CA ILE A 67 13.03 -0.53 -34.81
C ILE A 67 11.67 -0.01 -34.35
N THR A 68 10.64 -0.77 -34.69
CA THR A 68 9.26 -0.54 -34.29
C THR A 68 8.78 -1.66 -33.37
N ALA A 69 7.99 -1.32 -32.35
CA ALA A 69 7.45 -2.28 -31.41
C ALA A 69 6.53 -3.29 -32.11
N THR A 70 6.75 -4.58 -31.84
CA THR A 70 5.91 -5.68 -32.32
C THR A 70 5.30 -6.46 -31.15
N LYS A 71 4.28 -7.27 -31.43
CA LYS A 71 3.66 -8.13 -30.39
C LYS A 71 4.56 -9.25 -29.90
N ASP A 72 5.45 -9.79 -30.74
CA ASP A 72 6.30 -10.93 -30.38
C ASP A 72 7.62 -10.53 -29.71
N GLY A 73 7.99 -9.26 -29.77
CA GLY A 73 9.16 -8.70 -29.11
C GLY A 73 10.52 -9.23 -29.58
N LYS A 74 10.59 -10.03 -30.66
CA LYS A 74 11.84 -10.72 -31.05
C LYS A 74 12.90 -9.76 -31.57
N GLU A 75 12.51 -8.87 -32.48
CA GLU A 75 13.41 -7.86 -33.04
C GLU A 75 13.88 -6.90 -31.95
N ALA A 76 12.95 -6.46 -31.09
CA ALA A 76 13.26 -5.67 -29.90
C ALA A 76 14.27 -6.38 -29.01
N ALA A 77 14.05 -7.64 -28.63
CA ALA A 77 15.00 -8.40 -27.81
C ALA A 77 16.40 -8.46 -28.43
N SER A 78 16.52 -8.70 -29.74
CA SER A 78 17.81 -8.73 -30.43
C SER A 78 18.50 -7.37 -30.41
N ALA A 79 17.77 -6.28 -30.68
CA ALA A 79 18.32 -4.94 -30.67
C ALA A 79 18.71 -4.48 -29.25
N LEU A 80 17.92 -4.85 -28.24
CA LEU A 80 18.16 -4.58 -26.82
C LEU A 80 19.44 -5.26 -26.33
N VAL A 81 19.63 -6.56 -26.64
CA VAL A 81 20.84 -7.31 -26.29
C VAL A 81 22.07 -6.70 -26.97
N LYS A 82 21.95 -6.24 -28.21
CA LYS A 82 23.04 -5.54 -28.92
C LYS A 82 23.33 -4.15 -28.33
N ALA A 83 22.32 -3.44 -27.84
CA ALA A 83 22.48 -2.13 -27.24
C ALA A 83 23.10 -2.20 -25.83
N HIS A 84 22.84 -3.30 -25.12
CA HIS A 84 23.39 -3.59 -23.79
C HIS A 84 24.93 -3.59 -23.81
N GLU A 85 25.53 -2.86 -22.87
CA GLU A 85 26.98 -2.83 -22.69
C GLU A 85 27.36 -3.80 -21.58
N LYS A 86 28.15 -4.81 -21.92
CA LYS A 86 28.57 -5.86 -20.98
C LYS A 86 29.22 -5.26 -19.74
N GLY A 87 28.82 -5.74 -18.57
CA GLY A 87 29.29 -5.22 -17.29
C GLY A 87 28.60 -3.92 -16.88
N THR A 88 27.50 -3.56 -17.52
CA THR A 88 26.66 -2.41 -17.15
C THR A 88 25.18 -2.80 -16.97
N GLN A 89 24.39 -1.96 -16.30
CA GLN A 89 22.96 -2.18 -16.13
C GLN A 89 22.17 -1.51 -17.27
N THR A 90 21.24 -2.25 -17.88
CA THR A 90 20.28 -1.75 -18.86
C THR A 90 18.86 -1.83 -18.34
N LEU A 91 18.12 -0.72 -18.39
CA LEU A 91 16.69 -0.65 -18.10
C LEU A 91 15.91 -0.59 -19.41
N VAL A 92 14.93 -1.46 -19.57
CA VAL A 92 14.03 -1.53 -20.72
C VAL A 92 12.61 -1.23 -20.24
N VAL A 93 11.97 -0.18 -20.76
CA VAL A 93 10.60 0.21 -20.37
C VAL A 93 9.65 0.07 -21.54
N LEU A 94 8.66 -0.82 -21.40
CA LEU A 94 7.67 -1.15 -22.42
C LEU A 94 6.27 -0.78 -21.92
N ASN A 95 5.38 -0.31 -22.78
CA ASN A 95 4.12 0.28 -22.33
C ASN A 95 3.05 -0.76 -21.94
N THR A 96 3.24 -2.04 -22.27
CA THR A 96 2.29 -3.12 -21.91
C THR A 96 2.99 -4.32 -21.30
N VAL A 97 2.30 -5.01 -20.39
CA VAL A 97 2.82 -6.20 -19.72
C VAL A 97 3.08 -7.34 -20.70
N ASP A 98 2.19 -7.54 -21.68
CA ASP A 98 2.35 -8.62 -22.66
C ASP A 98 3.60 -8.42 -23.52
N ARG A 99 3.90 -7.17 -23.95
CA ARG A 99 5.16 -6.88 -24.65
C ARG A 99 6.37 -7.06 -23.75
N ALA A 100 6.29 -6.66 -22.48
CA ALA A 100 7.36 -6.90 -21.51
C ALA A 100 7.67 -8.38 -21.34
N LYS A 101 6.65 -9.22 -21.19
CA LYS A 101 6.79 -10.69 -21.13
C LYS A 101 7.39 -11.26 -22.42
N ALA A 102 6.91 -10.81 -23.58
CA ALA A 102 7.39 -11.28 -24.88
C ALA A 102 8.88 -10.96 -25.10
N VAL A 103 9.28 -9.71 -24.86
CA VAL A 103 10.68 -9.26 -24.95
C VAL A 103 11.55 -10.01 -23.93
N TYR A 104 11.11 -10.12 -22.67
CA TYR A 104 11.85 -10.87 -21.65
C TYR A 104 12.11 -12.32 -22.06
N ALA A 105 11.08 -13.02 -22.51
CA ALA A 105 11.19 -14.41 -22.95
C ALA A 105 12.12 -14.56 -24.18
N ALA A 106 12.12 -13.58 -25.09
CA ALA A 106 13.02 -13.56 -26.24
C ALA A 106 14.48 -13.26 -25.84
N ILE A 107 14.72 -12.36 -24.87
CA ILE A 107 16.06 -12.08 -24.33
C ILE A 107 16.63 -13.32 -23.64
N LYS A 108 15.85 -14.01 -22.81
CA LYS A 108 16.26 -15.26 -22.13
C LYS A 108 16.70 -16.37 -23.10
N LYS A 109 16.14 -16.39 -24.31
CA LYS A 109 16.50 -17.35 -25.37
C LYS A 109 17.73 -16.92 -26.18
N ASN A 110 18.16 -15.65 -26.06
CA ASN A 110 19.32 -15.14 -26.76
C ASN A 110 20.60 -15.49 -25.99
N LYS A 111 21.53 -16.20 -26.65
CA LYS A 111 22.79 -16.65 -26.05
C LYS A 111 23.77 -15.51 -25.75
N GLU A 112 23.59 -14.35 -26.37
CA GLU A 112 24.42 -13.16 -26.17
C GLU A 112 23.94 -12.30 -25.01
N ALA A 113 22.74 -12.56 -24.47
CA ALA A 113 22.20 -11.83 -23.33
C ALA A 113 22.99 -12.15 -22.03
N PRO A 114 23.07 -11.20 -21.08
CA PRO A 114 23.59 -11.48 -19.76
C PRO A 114 22.73 -12.54 -19.06
N LYS A 115 23.31 -13.23 -18.07
CA LYS A 115 22.59 -14.24 -17.28
C LYS A 115 21.54 -13.60 -16.37
N ASP A 116 21.84 -12.40 -15.86
CA ASP A 116 20.96 -11.65 -14.97
C ASP A 116 19.97 -10.81 -15.80
N VAL A 117 18.75 -11.34 -15.93
CA VAL A 117 17.64 -10.69 -16.63
C VAL A 117 16.42 -10.73 -15.72
N LEU A 118 15.89 -9.55 -15.39
CA LEU A 118 14.74 -9.37 -14.49
C LEU A 118 13.51 -8.89 -15.27
N LEU A 119 12.32 -9.31 -14.82
CA LEU A 119 11.03 -8.85 -15.34
C LEU A 119 10.25 -8.15 -14.22
N VAL A 120 9.74 -6.97 -14.51
CA VAL A 120 9.21 -6.02 -13.52
C VAL A 120 7.89 -5.42 -14.00
N HIS A 121 6.77 -5.80 -13.37
CA HIS A 121 5.45 -5.24 -13.72
C HIS A 121 4.40 -5.45 -12.62
N SER A 122 3.22 -4.84 -12.78
CA SER A 122 2.13 -4.90 -11.80
C SER A 122 1.45 -6.26 -11.66
N ARG A 123 1.61 -7.18 -12.63
CA ARG A 123 0.93 -8.49 -12.64
C ARG A 123 1.57 -9.58 -11.78
N PHE A 124 2.41 -9.20 -10.82
CA PHE A 124 2.94 -10.08 -9.77
C PHE A 124 2.19 -9.85 -8.45
N ARG A 125 2.09 -10.90 -7.61
CA ARG A 125 1.62 -10.78 -6.23
C ARG A 125 2.63 -9.97 -5.40
N PRO A 126 2.23 -9.35 -4.27
CA PRO A 126 3.14 -8.60 -3.41
C PRO A 126 4.39 -9.36 -2.97
N GLU A 127 4.26 -10.66 -2.68
CA GLU A 127 5.38 -11.55 -2.30
C GLU A 127 6.51 -11.52 -3.34
N GLU A 128 6.18 -11.71 -4.62
CA GLU A 128 7.20 -11.65 -5.67
C GLU A 128 7.74 -10.22 -5.86
N ARG A 129 6.90 -9.19 -5.65
CA ARG A 129 7.32 -7.77 -5.70
C ARG A 129 8.41 -7.44 -4.70
N GLU A 130 8.32 -7.96 -3.48
CA GLU A 130 9.36 -7.79 -2.48
C GLU A 130 10.69 -8.41 -2.94
N ARG A 131 10.65 -9.61 -3.53
CA ARG A 131 11.85 -10.31 -4.01
C ARG A 131 12.57 -9.53 -5.09
N TRP A 132 11.87 -9.06 -6.13
CA TRP A 132 12.55 -8.30 -7.18
C TRP A 132 12.91 -6.88 -6.73
N ASN A 133 12.17 -6.24 -5.84
CA ASN A 133 12.61 -4.99 -5.20
C ASN A 133 13.95 -5.16 -4.46
N ALA A 134 14.10 -6.26 -3.70
CA ALA A 134 15.37 -6.60 -3.06
C ALA A 134 16.48 -6.87 -4.08
N GLN A 135 16.19 -7.54 -5.20
CA GLN A 135 17.16 -7.75 -6.28
C GLN A 135 17.57 -6.46 -6.99
N LEU A 136 16.64 -5.51 -7.19
CA LEU A 136 16.89 -4.21 -7.81
C LEU A 136 17.80 -3.32 -6.95
N GLN A 137 17.76 -3.47 -5.62
CA GLN A 137 18.67 -2.77 -4.70
C GLN A 137 20.10 -3.32 -4.70
N GLN A 138 20.31 -4.53 -5.23
CA GLN A 138 21.65 -5.11 -5.33
C GLN A 138 22.46 -4.44 -6.44
N THR A 139 23.72 -4.10 -6.15
CA THR A 139 24.66 -3.55 -7.13
C THR A 139 25.10 -4.63 -8.12
N ALA A 140 24.29 -4.86 -9.16
CA ALA A 140 24.70 -5.70 -10.29
C ALA A 140 25.42 -4.86 -11.34
N LYS A 141 26.52 -5.41 -11.85
CA LYS A 141 27.24 -4.80 -12.96
C LYS A 141 26.71 -5.26 -14.32
N ASP A 142 26.41 -6.54 -14.56
CA ASP A 142 25.99 -7.04 -15.89
C ASP A 142 24.53 -7.53 -15.89
N ARG A 143 23.56 -6.64 -16.14
CA ARG A 143 22.12 -6.93 -15.96
C ARG A 143 21.22 -6.23 -16.98
N ILE A 144 20.15 -6.91 -17.41
CA ILE A 144 19.02 -6.30 -18.13
C ILE A 144 17.75 -6.38 -17.27
N ILE A 145 17.08 -5.24 -17.07
CA ILE A 145 15.79 -5.15 -16.38
C ILE A 145 14.73 -4.81 -17.41
N VAL A 146 13.77 -5.72 -17.65
CA VAL A 146 12.60 -5.48 -18.50
C VAL A 146 11.44 -5.07 -17.61
N ALA A 147 10.91 -3.87 -17.82
CA ALA A 147 9.91 -3.26 -16.96
C ALA A 147 8.75 -2.63 -17.75
N THR A 148 7.63 -2.41 -17.06
CA THR A 148 6.58 -1.49 -17.53
C THR A 148 6.65 -0.15 -16.78
N GLN A 149 5.60 0.67 -16.83
CA GLN A 149 5.51 1.98 -16.16
C GLN A 149 5.73 1.92 -14.64
N VAL A 150 5.76 0.74 -14.03
CA VAL A 150 6.01 0.56 -12.59
C VAL A 150 7.37 1.11 -12.12
N VAL A 151 8.32 1.38 -13.02
CA VAL A 151 9.60 2.02 -12.67
C VAL A 151 9.57 3.56 -12.77
N GLU A 152 8.48 4.15 -13.26
CA GLU A 152 8.30 5.61 -13.30
C GLU A 152 8.12 6.17 -11.87
N ALA A 153 7.42 5.46 -10.99
CA ALA A 153 7.20 5.82 -9.60
C ALA A 153 7.52 4.65 -8.64
N GLY A 154 8.17 4.95 -7.52
CA GLY A 154 8.33 4.00 -6.40
C GLY A 154 9.50 3.02 -6.47
N VAL A 155 10.30 3.01 -7.55
CA VAL A 155 11.49 2.14 -7.68
C VAL A 155 12.76 2.97 -7.82
N ASP A 156 13.73 2.77 -6.92
CA ASP A 156 15.02 3.44 -6.94
C ASP A 156 16.04 2.71 -7.82
N VAL A 157 15.97 2.92 -9.13
CA VAL A 157 16.89 2.31 -10.11
C VAL A 157 17.67 3.37 -10.90
N SER A 158 18.98 3.14 -11.09
CA SER A 158 19.83 3.85 -12.06
C SER A 158 20.40 2.84 -13.05
N ALA A 159 20.36 3.16 -14.33
CA ALA A 159 20.93 2.33 -15.39
C ALA A 159 21.87 3.17 -16.27
N ARG A 160 22.92 2.55 -16.80
CA ARG A 160 23.78 3.20 -17.80
C ARG A 160 23.07 3.34 -19.14
N THR A 161 22.34 2.30 -19.54
CA THR A 161 21.55 2.29 -20.77
C THR A 161 20.07 2.22 -20.44
N LEU A 162 19.28 3.15 -20.96
CA LEU A 162 17.83 3.08 -20.98
C LEU A 162 17.38 2.76 -22.40
N VAL A 163 16.45 1.82 -22.54
CA VAL A 163 15.67 1.65 -23.77
C VAL A 163 14.20 1.78 -23.41
N THR A 164 13.47 2.63 -24.12
CA THR A 164 12.05 2.86 -23.85
C THR A 164 11.21 2.78 -25.12
N GLU A 165 10.02 2.21 -25.04
CA GLU A 165 9.00 2.47 -26.06
C GLU A 165 8.63 3.96 -26.06
N LEU A 166 8.21 4.44 -27.24
CA LEU A 166 7.55 5.74 -27.38
C LEU A 166 6.37 5.83 -26.40
N ALA A 167 6.31 6.92 -25.65
CA ALA A 167 5.31 7.19 -24.62
C ALA A 167 5.03 8.69 -24.56
N PRO A 168 3.99 9.15 -23.83
CA PRO A 168 3.78 10.57 -23.61
C PRO A 168 5.02 11.25 -23.04
N TRP A 169 5.21 12.52 -23.40
CA TRP A 169 6.43 13.28 -23.09
C TRP A 169 6.78 13.26 -21.60
N ALA A 170 5.79 13.41 -20.71
CA ALA A 170 5.99 13.36 -19.27
C ALA A 170 6.60 12.02 -18.81
N SER A 171 6.06 10.89 -19.29
CA SER A 171 6.60 9.55 -19.00
C SER A 171 8.01 9.38 -19.57
N LEU A 172 8.29 9.87 -20.78
CA LEU A 172 9.64 9.81 -21.36
C LEU A 172 10.66 10.56 -20.50
N VAL A 173 10.35 11.78 -20.04
CA VAL A 173 11.22 12.57 -19.15
C VAL A 173 11.48 11.82 -17.83
N GLN A 174 10.45 11.22 -17.23
CA GLN A 174 10.59 10.43 -16.01
C GLN A 174 11.47 9.19 -16.23
N ARG A 175 11.27 8.46 -17.33
CA ARG A 175 12.08 7.30 -17.71
C ARG A 175 13.54 7.69 -17.94
N MET A 176 13.81 8.77 -18.68
CA MET A 176 15.16 9.32 -18.90
C MET A 176 15.85 9.72 -17.60
N GLY A 177 15.08 10.11 -16.56
CA GLY A 177 15.56 10.33 -15.20
C GLY A 177 16.16 9.08 -14.52
N ARG A 178 15.85 7.87 -15.01
CA ARG A 178 16.43 6.59 -14.54
C ARG A 178 17.74 6.22 -15.24
N CYS A 179 18.09 6.90 -16.34
CA CYS A 179 19.38 6.73 -17.01
C CYS A 179 20.43 7.65 -16.39
N ASN A 180 21.60 7.11 -16.00
CA ASN A 180 22.71 7.86 -15.42
C ASN A 180 22.25 8.84 -14.32
N ARG A 181 21.44 8.35 -13.37
CA ARG A 181 20.69 9.18 -12.43
C ARG A 181 21.59 9.89 -11.42
N THR A 182 22.65 9.22 -10.97
CA THR A 182 23.61 9.77 -10.00
C THR A 182 24.75 10.54 -10.67
N GLY A 183 24.90 10.40 -12.00
CA GLY A 183 26.05 10.88 -12.75
C GLY A 183 27.27 9.95 -12.70
N ASP A 184 27.18 8.79 -12.03
CA ASP A 184 28.29 7.82 -11.94
C ASP A 184 28.39 6.89 -13.15
N ASP A 185 27.30 6.70 -13.89
CA ASP A 185 27.20 5.79 -15.03
C ASP A 185 27.57 6.46 -16.37
N SER A 186 28.32 7.56 -16.32
CA SER A 186 28.56 8.45 -17.46
C SER A 186 29.50 7.85 -18.54
N PRO A 187 29.27 8.12 -19.84
CA PRO A 187 28.07 8.71 -20.41
C PRO A 187 26.90 7.72 -20.39
N GLY A 188 25.71 8.20 -20.07
CA GLY A 188 24.47 7.43 -20.22
C GLY A 188 24.04 7.31 -21.67
N ARG A 189 23.23 6.30 -21.98
CA ARG A 189 22.69 6.07 -23.33
C ARG A 189 21.18 5.86 -23.24
N VAL A 190 20.41 6.62 -24.02
CA VAL A 190 18.95 6.48 -24.10
C VAL A 190 18.58 6.08 -25.51
N PHE A 191 17.92 4.93 -25.66
CA PHE A 191 17.33 4.48 -26.90
C PHE A 191 15.81 4.53 -26.83
N TRP A 192 15.17 4.89 -27.94
CA TRP A 192 13.72 4.80 -28.05
C TRP A 192 13.29 3.87 -29.19
N ILE A 193 12.21 3.14 -28.95
CA ILE A 193 11.55 2.22 -29.90
C ILE A 193 10.27 2.90 -30.39
N ASP A 194 10.09 3.00 -31.70
CA ASP A 194 8.87 3.59 -32.25
C ASP A 194 7.66 2.66 -32.06
N VAL A 195 6.46 3.22 -32.00
CA VAL A 195 5.20 2.48 -31.80
C VAL A 195 4.22 2.85 -32.91
N GLU A 196 3.73 1.85 -33.63
CA GLU A 196 2.69 2.02 -34.66
C GLU A 196 1.33 2.41 -34.06
N GLU A 197 0.50 3.07 -34.87
CA GLU A 197 -0.86 3.50 -34.51
C GLU A 197 -1.77 2.36 -33.98
N LYS A 198 -1.52 1.11 -34.37
CA LYS A 198 -2.31 -0.05 -33.92
C LYS A 198 -1.89 -0.56 -32.54
N LEU A 199 -0.78 -0.08 -31.99
CA LEU A 199 -0.16 -0.56 -30.75
C LEU A 199 0.00 0.56 -29.71
N THR A 200 -0.68 1.69 -29.89
CA THR A 200 -0.53 2.91 -29.07
C THR A 200 -0.98 2.74 -27.63
N LEU A 201 -1.90 1.80 -27.37
CA LEU A 201 -2.40 1.52 -26.02
C LEU A 201 -1.23 1.26 -25.04
N PRO A 202 -1.31 1.82 -23.81
CA PRO A 202 -2.47 2.50 -23.22
C PRO A 202 -2.63 3.99 -23.57
N TYR A 203 -1.78 4.54 -24.44
CA TYR A 203 -1.74 5.97 -24.74
C TYR A 203 -2.49 6.33 -26.03
N SER A 204 -2.85 7.60 -26.16
CA SER A 204 -3.46 8.12 -27.39
C SER A 204 -2.42 8.28 -28.51
N ALA A 205 -2.86 8.13 -29.76
CA ALA A 205 -1.98 8.34 -30.92
C ALA A 205 -1.42 9.77 -30.96
N ASP A 206 -2.20 10.77 -30.56
CA ASP A 206 -1.81 12.18 -30.57
C ASP A 206 -0.67 12.48 -29.59
N GLU A 207 -0.74 11.95 -28.36
CA GLU A 207 0.35 12.09 -27.38
C GLU A 207 1.66 11.44 -27.86
N LEU A 208 1.56 10.27 -28.49
CA LEU A 208 2.72 9.56 -29.03
C LEU A 208 3.30 10.31 -30.24
N ASN A 209 2.45 10.81 -31.14
CA ASN A 209 2.86 11.61 -32.28
C ASN A 209 3.58 12.89 -31.86
N PHE A 210 3.02 13.59 -30.86
CA PHE A 210 3.66 14.76 -30.25
C PHE A 210 5.06 14.42 -29.70
N SER A 211 5.15 13.35 -28.92
CA SER A 211 6.40 12.92 -28.29
C SER A 211 7.44 12.48 -29.32
N ARG A 212 7.02 11.81 -30.41
CA ARG A 212 7.90 11.40 -31.52
C ARG A 212 8.56 12.60 -32.17
N GLN A 213 7.80 13.67 -32.45
CA GLN A 213 8.34 14.90 -33.03
C GLN A 213 9.40 15.56 -32.14
N GLN A 214 9.25 15.49 -30.82
CA GLN A 214 10.24 16.02 -29.89
C GLN A 214 11.50 15.15 -29.83
N LEU A 215 11.35 13.82 -29.77
CA LEU A 215 12.49 12.89 -29.77
C LEU A 215 13.35 13.04 -31.04
N MET A 216 12.73 13.19 -32.22
CA MET A 216 13.44 13.42 -33.48
C MET A 216 14.32 14.69 -33.46
N GLN A 217 13.88 15.75 -32.78
CA GLN A 217 14.67 16.98 -32.63
C GLN A 217 15.84 16.84 -31.64
N LEU A 218 15.76 15.86 -30.74
CA LEU A 218 16.76 15.56 -29.72
C LEU A 218 17.72 14.45 -30.11
N GLU A 219 17.55 13.83 -31.28
CA GLU A 219 18.41 12.77 -31.78
C GLU A 219 19.90 13.19 -31.76
N GLY A 220 20.74 12.36 -31.13
CA GLY A 220 22.17 12.62 -30.95
C GLY A 220 22.53 13.66 -29.88
N LYS A 221 21.55 14.32 -29.26
CA LYS A 221 21.77 15.33 -28.21
C LYS A 221 21.73 14.70 -26.81
N SER A 222 22.25 15.45 -25.84
CA SER A 222 22.12 15.09 -24.43
C SER A 222 20.68 15.33 -23.96
N VAL A 223 20.13 14.37 -23.22
CA VAL A 223 18.83 14.47 -22.53
C VAL A 223 19.03 14.44 -21.00
N SER A 224 20.11 15.07 -20.52
CA SER A 224 20.30 15.33 -19.09
C SER A 224 19.13 16.19 -18.53
N PRO A 225 18.85 16.14 -17.22
CA PRO A 225 17.76 16.94 -16.65
C PRO A 225 17.83 18.42 -17.03
N LYS A 226 19.03 19.02 -16.97
CA LYS A 226 19.25 20.40 -17.40
C LYS A 226 18.96 20.61 -18.89
N ALA A 227 19.45 19.73 -19.76
CA ALA A 227 19.26 19.86 -21.21
C ALA A 227 17.78 19.69 -21.62
N LEU A 228 17.04 18.80 -20.95
CA LEU A 228 15.61 18.63 -21.17
C LEU A 228 14.79 19.85 -20.71
N ASP A 229 15.17 20.47 -19.58
CA ASP A 229 14.52 21.69 -19.11
C ASP A 229 14.76 22.88 -20.08
N GLU A 230 16.00 23.05 -20.55
CA GLU A 230 16.35 24.04 -21.58
C GLU A 230 15.61 23.78 -22.91
N PHE A 231 15.51 22.52 -23.33
CA PHE A 231 14.74 22.13 -24.51
C PHE A 231 13.25 22.42 -24.33
N LYS A 232 12.65 22.05 -23.19
CA LYS A 232 11.24 22.33 -22.88
C LYS A 232 10.92 23.82 -23.02
N ARG A 233 11.77 24.68 -22.46
CA ARG A 233 11.63 26.15 -22.52
C ARG A 233 11.78 26.67 -23.95
N SER A 234 12.81 26.26 -24.67
CA SER A 234 13.07 26.73 -26.04
C SER A 234 12.03 26.26 -27.07
N ALA A 235 11.54 25.03 -26.93
CA ALA A 235 10.48 24.46 -27.77
C ALA A 235 9.07 24.82 -27.33
N ASN A 236 8.92 25.59 -26.23
CA ASN A 236 7.65 25.98 -25.63
C ASN A 236 6.69 24.80 -25.41
N ILE A 237 7.23 23.67 -24.93
CA ILE A 237 6.46 22.45 -24.69
C ILE A 237 5.54 22.68 -23.48
N THR A 238 4.24 22.60 -23.73
CA THR A 238 3.21 22.60 -22.69
C THR A 238 2.59 21.22 -22.61
N LEU A 239 2.41 20.72 -21.38
CA LEU A 239 1.80 19.42 -21.14
C LEU A 239 0.33 19.60 -20.73
N PRO A 240 -0.63 19.32 -21.63
CA PRO A 240 -2.03 19.36 -21.25
C PRO A 240 -2.30 18.30 -20.19
N PHE A 241 -3.12 18.66 -19.20
CA PHE A 241 -3.61 17.73 -18.20
C PHE A 241 -5.05 18.09 -17.89
N GLU A 242 -5.94 17.10 -17.96
CA GLU A 242 -7.34 17.25 -17.61
C GLU A 242 -7.62 16.53 -16.29
N HIS A 243 -8.32 17.20 -15.38
CA HIS A 243 -8.68 16.64 -14.08
C HIS A 243 -10.00 15.89 -14.18
N HIS A 244 -9.96 14.57 -14.30
CA HIS A 244 -11.17 13.76 -14.43
C HIS A 244 -11.82 13.37 -13.08
N HIS A 245 -10.99 13.17 -12.05
CA HIS A 245 -11.45 12.81 -10.71
C HIS A 245 -10.91 13.80 -9.67
N ILE A 246 -11.80 14.63 -9.12
CA ILE A 246 -11.46 15.60 -8.08
C ILE A 246 -12.07 15.11 -6.76
N LEU A 247 -11.22 14.85 -5.76
CA LEU A 247 -11.65 14.46 -4.43
C LEU A 247 -12.52 15.57 -3.80
N ARG A 248 -13.79 15.25 -3.52
CA ARG A 248 -14.72 16.20 -2.88
C ARG A 248 -14.76 15.98 -1.38
N ARG A 249 -15.37 16.93 -0.67
CA ARG A 249 -15.53 16.88 0.79
C ARG A 249 -16.20 15.58 1.24
N ARG A 250 -17.25 15.15 0.54
CA ARG A 250 -17.97 13.92 0.88
C ARG A 250 -17.07 12.70 0.76
N ASP A 251 -16.39 12.55 -0.37
CA ASP A 251 -15.46 11.44 -0.61
C ASP A 251 -14.41 11.35 0.50
N LEU A 252 -13.83 12.49 0.91
CA LEU A 252 -12.84 12.53 1.98
C LEU A 252 -13.41 12.14 3.36
N LEU A 253 -14.66 12.53 3.66
CA LEU A 253 -15.30 12.16 4.94
C LEU A 253 -15.70 10.69 4.96
N ASP A 254 -16.15 10.15 3.83
CA ASP A 254 -16.48 8.73 3.67
C ASP A 254 -15.21 7.86 3.84
N LEU A 255 -14.02 8.38 3.50
CA LEU A 255 -12.72 7.73 3.74
C LEU A 255 -12.25 7.75 5.21
N PHE A 256 -12.94 8.46 6.10
CA PHE A 256 -12.54 8.51 7.50
C PHE A 256 -12.82 7.19 8.24
N ASP A 257 -13.95 6.57 7.92
CA ASP A 257 -14.29 5.23 8.42
C ASP A 257 -13.58 4.18 7.58
N THR A 258 -12.60 3.52 8.21
CA THR A 258 -11.80 2.44 7.63
C THR A 258 -12.43 1.07 7.85
N THR A 259 -13.67 1.03 8.34
CA THR A 259 -14.42 -0.21 8.49
C THR A 259 -14.88 -0.69 7.11
N PRO A 260 -14.67 -1.97 6.75
CA PRO A 260 -15.21 -2.51 5.51
C PRO A 260 -16.73 -2.31 5.41
N ASP A 261 -17.25 -2.20 4.20
CA ASP A 261 -18.68 -2.11 3.98
C ASP A 261 -19.42 -3.42 4.37
N LEU A 262 -20.75 -3.45 4.21
CA LEU A 262 -21.54 -4.64 4.54
C LEU A 262 -21.19 -5.87 3.69
N SER A 263 -20.53 -5.66 2.55
CA SER A 263 -19.95 -6.69 1.70
C SER A 263 -18.45 -6.92 1.97
N GLY A 264 -17.93 -6.47 3.11
CA GLY A 264 -16.53 -6.68 3.49
C GLY A 264 -15.50 -5.99 2.59
N ASN A 265 -15.91 -5.10 1.68
CA ASN A 265 -15.01 -4.40 0.78
C ASN A 265 -14.53 -3.07 1.40
N ASP A 266 -13.25 -2.75 1.19
CA ASP A 266 -12.69 -1.44 1.53
C ASP A 266 -13.17 -0.36 0.54
N VAL A 267 -13.14 0.91 0.97
CA VAL A 267 -13.44 2.04 0.08
C VAL A 267 -12.35 2.18 -0.98
N ASP A 268 -12.73 2.05 -2.26
CA ASP A 268 -11.79 2.18 -3.38
C ASP A 268 -11.32 3.63 -3.59
N ILE A 269 -10.01 3.84 -3.42
CA ILE A 269 -9.33 5.12 -3.67
C ILE A 269 -8.57 5.16 -5.01
N GLN A 270 -8.50 4.08 -5.77
CA GLN A 270 -7.62 3.97 -6.94
C GLN A 270 -7.95 5.01 -8.02
N ARG A 271 -9.22 5.38 -8.18
CA ARG A 271 -9.65 6.46 -9.09
C ARG A 271 -8.94 7.80 -8.83
N PHE A 272 -8.55 8.07 -7.58
CA PHE A 272 -7.81 9.27 -7.20
C PHE A 272 -6.29 9.12 -7.34
N VAL A 273 -5.79 7.89 -7.48
CA VAL A 273 -4.37 7.56 -7.60
C VAL A 273 -3.95 7.36 -9.05
N ARG A 274 -4.80 6.72 -9.88
CA ARG A 274 -4.50 6.33 -11.27
C ARG A 274 -5.22 7.16 -12.34
N GLY A 275 -6.14 8.05 -11.95
CA GLY A 275 -6.89 8.89 -12.89
C GLY A 275 -7.73 8.05 -13.85
N ASP A 276 -7.54 8.26 -15.15
CA ASP A 276 -8.34 7.67 -16.25
C ASP A 276 -7.92 6.29 -16.71
N ASP A 277 -6.97 5.64 -16.03
CA ASP A 277 -6.68 4.23 -16.31
C ASP A 277 -7.99 3.44 -16.05
N PRO A 278 -8.67 2.94 -17.11
CA PRO A 278 -9.99 2.38 -16.95
C PRO A 278 -9.89 1.19 -16.00
N GLU A 279 -10.57 1.31 -14.86
CA GLU A 279 -10.60 0.30 -13.82
C GLU A 279 -11.18 -0.98 -14.43
N THR A 280 -10.27 -1.84 -14.86
CA THR A 280 -10.59 -3.04 -15.61
C THR A 280 -9.88 -4.22 -14.98
N ASP A 281 -9.30 -4.09 -13.80
CA ASP A 281 -8.61 -5.21 -13.16
C ASP A 281 -9.52 -5.93 -12.16
N VAL A 282 -9.31 -7.23 -12.01
CA VAL A 282 -9.90 -8.07 -10.97
C VAL A 282 -8.79 -8.69 -10.13
N PRO A 283 -8.90 -8.65 -8.79
CA PRO A 283 -8.00 -9.39 -7.92
C PRO A 283 -8.27 -10.90 -8.00
N VAL A 284 -7.22 -11.67 -8.28
CA VAL A 284 -7.26 -13.13 -8.39
C VAL A 284 -6.31 -13.75 -7.35
N PHE A 285 -6.76 -14.79 -6.66
CA PHE A 285 -5.94 -15.55 -5.73
C PHE A 285 -6.15 -17.06 -5.89
N TRP A 286 -5.21 -17.85 -5.38
CA TRP A 286 -5.17 -19.30 -5.59
C TRP A 286 -5.04 -20.06 -4.28
N ARG A 287 -5.88 -21.08 -4.09
CA ARG A 287 -5.84 -21.97 -2.93
C ARG A 287 -6.04 -23.43 -3.29
N ASP A 288 -5.61 -24.31 -2.41
CA ASP A 288 -5.88 -25.74 -2.52
C ASP A 288 -7.30 -25.97 -1.99
N ILE A 289 -8.23 -26.28 -2.89
CA ILE A 289 -9.66 -26.41 -2.60
C ILE A 289 -10.18 -27.76 -3.08
N PRO A 290 -11.20 -28.33 -2.42
CA PRO A 290 -11.85 -29.57 -2.87
C PRO A 290 -12.36 -29.48 -4.31
N GLU A 291 -12.47 -30.63 -4.99
CA GLU A 291 -12.97 -30.70 -6.38
C GLU A 291 -14.38 -30.12 -6.55
N ASP A 292 -15.22 -30.27 -5.51
CA ASP A 292 -16.60 -29.77 -5.50
C ASP A 292 -16.68 -28.24 -5.30
N GLY A 293 -15.57 -27.62 -4.87
CA GLY A 293 -15.44 -26.19 -4.59
C GLY A 293 -14.91 -25.89 -3.18
N PRO A 294 -14.61 -24.61 -2.89
CA PRO A 294 -14.22 -24.15 -1.57
C PRO A 294 -15.32 -24.40 -0.52
N THR A 295 -14.92 -24.68 0.72
CA THR A 295 -15.85 -24.82 1.85
C THR A 295 -16.29 -23.44 2.34
N LYS A 296 -17.40 -23.38 3.08
CA LYS A 296 -17.86 -22.13 3.72
C LYS A 296 -16.82 -21.55 4.72
N ASP A 297 -15.94 -22.39 5.24
CA ASP A 297 -14.93 -22.02 6.25
C ASP A 297 -13.65 -21.48 5.60
N GLU A 298 -13.57 -21.47 4.27
CA GLU A 298 -12.46 -20.91 3.50
C GLU A 298 -12.38 -19.38 3.73
N PRO A 299 -11.29 -18.86 4.32
CA PRO A 299 -11.23 -17.47 4.76
C PRO A 299 -11.17 -16.48 3.59
N ALA A 300 -11.39 -15.18 3.85
CA ALA A 300 -11.12 -14.13 2.87
C ALA A 300 -9.65 -14.13 2.42
N PRO A 301 -9.33 -13.67 1.19
CA PRO A 301 -7.95 -13.61 0.71
C PRO A 301 -7.11 -12.62 1.51
N HIS A 302 -5.86 -12.98 1.75
CA HIS A 302 -4.88 -12.03 2.24
C HIS A 302 -4.33 -11.17 1.09
N ARG A 303 -4.01 -9.88 1.36
CA ARG A 303 -3.47 -8.95 0.35
C ARG A 303 -2.24 -9.50 -0.39
N ARG A 304 -1.39 -10.29 0.28
CA ARG A 304 -0.22 -10.95 -0.33
C ARG A 304 -0.57 -12.05 -1.34
N GLU A 305 -1.78 -12.61 -1.27
CA GLU A 305 -2.26 -13.62 -2.23
C GLU A 305 -2.76 -12.98 -3.54
N LEU A 306 -3.18 -11.71 -3.48
CA LEU A 306 -3.89 -11.04 -4.57
C LEU A 306 -2.96 -10.68 -5.74
N CYS A 307 -3.31 -11.17 -6.93
CA CYS A 307 -2.74 -10.76 -8.20
C CYS A 307 -3.75 -9.90 -8.98
N SER A 308 -3.33 -8.73 -9.46
CA SER A 308 -4.18 -7.84 -10.27
C SER A 308 -4.20 -8.31 -11.72
N VAL A 309 -5.37 -8.67 -12.26
CA VAL A 309 -5.51 -9.27 -13.60
C VAL A 309 -6.47 -8.46 -14.47
N PRO A 310 -6.19 -8.18 -15.76
CA PRO A 310 -7.15 -7.47 -16.59
C PRO A 310 -8.41 -8.32 -16.76
N ILE A 311 -9.57 -7.73 -16.56
CA ILE A 311 -10.90 -8.34 -16.57
C ILE A 311 -11.16 -9.10 -17.87
N GLY A 312 -10.67 -8.58 -19.00
CA GLY A 312 -10.73 -9.26 -20.29
C GLY A 312 -9.97 -10.58 -20.26
N GLN A 313 -8.71 -10.55 -19.80
CA GLN A 313 -7.87 -11.75 -19.68
C GLN A 313 -8.43 -12.73 -18.63
N ALA A 314 -8.90 -12.24 -17.48
CA ALA A 314 -9.53 -13.07 -16.45
C ALA A 314 -10.80 -13.75 -16.99
N ARG A 315 -11.65 -13.01 -17.71
CA ARG A 315 -12.87 -13.54 -18.32
C ARG A 315 -12.56 -14.64 -19.34
N ASP A 316 -11.59 -14.42 -20.22
CA ASP A 316 -11.19 -15.39 -21.23
C ASP A 316 -10.51 -16.61 -20.62
N PHE A 317 -9.73 -16.43 -19.56
CA PHE A 317 -9.16 -17.52 -18.78
C PHE A 317 -10.24 -18.37 -18.11
N LEU A 318 -11.22 -17.76 -17.43
CA LEU A 318 -12.32 -18.47 -16.78
C LEU A 318 -13.19 -19.26 -17.78
N LYS A 319 -13.47 -18.70 -18.96
CA LYS A 319 -14.15 -19.42 -20.05
C LYS A 319 -13.34 -20.65 -20.48
N THR A 320 -12.04 -20.48 -20.71
CA THR A 320 -11.13 -21.56 -21.10
C THR A 320 -11.05 -22.65 -20.03
N LEU A 321 -11.06 -22.27 -18.76
CA LEU A 321 -11.04 -23.19 -17.62
C LEU A 321 -12.29 -24.09 -17.59
N ALA A 322 -13.47 -23.47 -17.80
CA ALA A 322 -14.75 -24.16 -17.86
C ALA A 322 -14.84 -25.08 -19.10
N GLU A 323 -14.47 -24.59 -20.28
CA GLU A 323 -14.46 -25.36 -21.54
C GLU A 323 -13.56 -26.60 -21.45
N LYS A 324 -12.39 -26.46 -20.83
CA LYS A 324 -11.43 -27.56 -20.66
C LYS A 324 -11.73 -28.45 -19.45
N LYS A 325 -12.80 -28.19 -18.70
CA LYS A 325 -13.16 -28.90 -17.45
C LYS A 325 -12.00 -28.97 -16.45
N ARG A 326 -11.19 -27.90 -16.37
CA ARG A 326 -10.02 -27.82 -15.49
C ARG A 326 -10.31 -27.15 -14.14
N GLY A 327 -11.53 -26.69 -13.94
CA GLY A 327 -11.98 -26.05 -12.71
C GLY A 327 -13.00 -24.94 -12.98
N SER A 328 -13.29 -24.15 -11.96
CA SER A 328 -14.12 -22.94 -12.04
C SER A 328 -13.52 -21.88 -11.13
N GLY A 329 -13.80 -20.62 -11.42
CA GLY A 329 -13.56 -19.54 -10.45
C GLY A 329 -14.71 -19.47 -9.45
N TYR A 330 -14.39 -19.02 -8.24
CA TYR A 330 -15.35 -18.86 -7.16
C TYR A 330 -15.32 -17.43 -6.64
N VAL A 331 -16.46 -16.95 -6.18
CA VAL A 331 -16.62 -15.65 -5.52
C VAL A 331 -17.42 -15.84 -4.26
N TRP A 332 -17.18 -15.01 -3.26
CA TRP A 332 -17.95 -15.04 -2.02
C TRP A 332 -19.31 -14.35 -2.22
N ASP A 333 -20.39 -15.05 -1.89
CA ASP A 333 -21.72 -14.46 -1.83
C ASP A 333 -22.01 -14.02 -0.39
N HIS A 334 -22.06 -12.71 -0.16
CA HIS A 334 -22.31 -12.14 1.17
C HIS A 334 -23.76 -12.33 1.65
N LEU A 335 -24.70 -12.58 0.75
CA LEU A 335 -26.11 -12.78 1.15
C LEU A 335 -26.34 -14.21 1.66
N GLU A 336 -25.68 -15.17 1.01
CA GLU A 336 -25.82 -16.59 1.30
C GLU A 336 -24.67 -17.15 2.16
N GLU A 337 -23.71 -16.30 2.52
CA GLU A 337 -22.51 -16.62 3.33
C GLU A 337 -21.77 -17.88 2.83
N GLN A 338 -21.61 -17.99 1.51
CA GLN A 338 -20.96 -19.14 0.89
C GLN A 338 -20.20 -18.75 -0.37
N TRP A 339 -19.19 -19.55 -0.70
CA TRP A 339 -18.51 -19.47 -1.98
C TRP A 339 -19.38 -20.06 -3.10
N VAL A 340 -19.60 -19.28 -4.15
CA VAL A 340 -20.40 -19.68 -5.31
C VAL A 340 -19.54 -19.70 -6.58
N LYS A 341 -19.89 -20.60 -7.50
CA LYS A 341 -19.24 -20.65 -8.83
C LYS A 341 -19.51 -19.35 -9.58
N LEU A 342 -18.44 -18.74 -10.08
CA LEU A 342 -18.49 -17.50 -10.83
C LEU A 342 -18.92 -17.74 -12.28
N ASP A 343 -19.99 -17.07 -12.70
CA ASP A 343 -20.29 -16.88 -14.12
C ASP A 343 -19.35 -15.80 -14.69
N PRO A 344 -18.49 -16.09 -15.70
CA PRO A 344 -17.59 -15.10 -16.30
C PRO A 344 -18.29 -13.84 -16.84
N LYS A 345 -19.59 -13.90 -17.14
CA LYS A 345 -20.39 -12.73 -17.55
C LYS A 345 -20.69 -11.76 -16.40
N LYS A 346 -20.66 -12.24 -15.16
CA LYS A 346 -20.87 -11.44 -13.94
C LYS A 346 -19.58 -10.80 -13.41
N LEU A 347 -18.45 -11.08 -14.05
CA LEU A 347 -17.17 -10.50 -13.67
C LEU A 347 -17.21 -8.97 -13.85
N ARG A 348 -16.86 -8.24 -12.78
CA ARG A 348 -16.79 -6.77 -12.71
C ARG A 348 -15.47 -6.35 -12.04
N PRO A 349 -14.94 -5.15 -12.34
CA PRO A 349 -13.73 -4.65 -11.68
C PRO A 349 -13.83 -4.71 -10.15
N GLY A 350 -12.71 -4.98 -9.48
CA GLY A 350 -12.64 -5.11 -8.03
C GLY A 350 -13.20 -6.42 -7.44
N LEU A 351 -13.93 -7.23 -8.21
CA LEU A 351 -14.45 -8.51 -7.71
C LEU A 351 -13.31 -9.52 -7.46
N GLU A 352 -13.17 -9.96 -6.21
CA GLU A 352 -12.19 -10.98 -5.81
C GLU A 352 -12.58 -12.36 -6.35
N VAL A 353 -11.65 -13.00 -7.06
CA VAL A 353 -11.85 -14.32 -7.67
C VAL A 353 -10.89 -15.34 -7.08
N LEU A 354 -11.45 -16.36 -6.44
CA LEU A 354 -10.73 -17.55 -6.00
C LEU A 354 -10.59 -18.55 -7.15
N LEU A 355 -9.37 -19.00 -7.43
CA LEU A 355 -9.07 -20.11 -8.32
C LEU A 355 -8.46 -21.29 -7.55
N PRO A 356 -8.72 -22.54 -7.95
CA PRO A 356 -7.94 -23.66 -7.45
C PRO A 356 -6.48 -23.54 -7.91
N VAL A 357 -5.51 -23.94 -7.09
CA VAL A 357 -4.09 -23.96 -7.47
C VAL A 357 -3.84 -24.75 -8.76
N SER A 358 -4.62 -25.81 -9.00
CA SER A 358 -4.56 -26.65 -10.20
C SER A 358 -5.03 -25.95 -11.49
N ALA A 359 -5.71 -24.81 -11.40
CA ALA A 359 -6.11 -24.02 -12.56
C ALA A 359 -4.91 -23.48 -13.34
N GLY A 360 -3.77 -23.25 -12.66
CA GLY A 360 -2.64 -22.52 -13.22
C GLY A 360 -2.98 -21.04 -13.40
N GLY A 361 -2.49 -20.41 -14.47
CA GLY A 361 -2.74 -19.00 -14.76
C GLY A 361 -1.73 -18.04 -14.12
N TYR A 362 -0.74 -18.54 -13.38
CA TYR A 362 0.31 -17.75 -12.73
C TYR A 362 1.65 -18.46 -12.79
N SER A 363 2.75 -17.71 -12.92
CA SER A 363 4.10 -18.20 -12.66
C SER A 363 4.92 -17.19 -11.87
N GLU A 364 5.83 -17.66 -11.01
CA GLU A 364 6.72 -16.77 -10.24
C GLU A 364 7.67 -15.96 -11.14
N GLU A 365 7.94 -16.42 -12.37
CA GLU A 365 8.82 -15.74 -13.34
C GLU A 365 8.09 -14.69 -14.19
N LEU A 366 6.81 -14.89 -14.51
CA LEU A 366 6.06 -14.02 -15.45
C LEU A 366 4.81 -13.36 -14.83
N GLY A 367 4.50 -13.65 -13.57
CA GLY A 367 3.30 -13.20 -12.89
C GLY A 367 2.05 -13.85 -13.47
N TRP A 368 0.98 -13.07 -13.65
CA TRP A 368 -0.21 -13.52 -14.36
C TRP A 368 0.16 -14.03 -15.76
N ASN A 369 -0.11 -15.31 -16.00
CA ASN A 369 0.21 -16.00 -17.23
C ASN A 369 -0.87 -17.03 -17.55
N PRO A 370 -1.89 -16.69 -18.36
CA PRO A 370 -2.99 -17.59 -18.73
C PRO A 370 -2.55 -18.94 -19.33
N GLU A 371 -1.35 -18.98 -19.92
CA GLU A 371 -0.76 -20.16 -20.53
C GLU A 371 -0.03 -21.07 -19.51
N ALA A 372 0.21 -20.61 -18.29
CA ALA A 372 0.83 -21.42 -17.24
C ALA A 372 -0.13 -22.53 -16.80
N MET A 373 0.29 -23.78 -17.02
CA MET A 373 -0.48 -24.97 -16.66
C MET A 373 -0.04 -25.57 -15.32
N ALA A 374 1.15 -25.21 -14.83
CA ALA A 374 1.67 -25.71 -13.57
C ALA A 374 0.78 -25.25 -12.40
N PRO A 375 0.59 -26.10 -11.38
CA PRO A 375 -0.11 -25.69 -10.17
C PRO A 375 0.55 -24.45 -9.56
N VAL A 376 -0.26 -23.47 -9.19
CA VAL A 376 0.21 -22.24 -8.56
C VAL A 376 0.61 -22.55 -7.11
N ILE A 377 1.77 -22.04 -6.68
CA ILE A 377 2.15 -22.13 -5.27
C ILE A 377 1.17 -21.31 -4.46
N SER A 378 0.41 -22.01 -3.62
CA SER A 378 -0.48 -21.40 -2.65
C SER A 378 0.35 -20.56 -1.69
N LEU A 379 0.07 -19.26 -1.67
CA LEU A 379 0.61 -18.35 -0.67
C LEU A 379 -0.35 -18.20 0.50
N VAL A 380 -1.28 -19.16 0.70
CA VAL A 380 -2.05 -19.25 1.96
C VAL A 380 -1.03 -19.04 3.06
N PRO A 381 -1.07 -17.87 3.72
CA PRO A 381 0.01 -17.53 4.61
C PRO A 381 0.10 -18.65 5.61
N SER A 382 1.31 -19.13 5.93
CA SER A 382 1.51 -19.91 7.15
C SER A 382 1.33 -18.98 8.35
N GLU A 383 0.20 -18.28 8.44
CA GLU A 383 -0.11 -17.18 9.35
C GLU A 383 0.94 -16.07 9.44
N ALA A 384 1.98 -16.13 8.63
CA ALA A 384 3.18 -15.33 8.75
C ALA A 384 3.04 -14.12 7.83
N GLN A 385 2.96 -12.96 8.47
CA GLN A 385 3.01 -11.62 7.89
C GLN A 385 1.73 -11.20 7.17
N SER A 386 0.69 -10.94 7.97
CA SER A 386 -0.36 -10.01 7.59
C SER A 386 0.07 -8.55 7.81
N GLU A 387 -0.23 -7.69 6.83
CA GLU A 387 -0.45 -6.27 7.12
C GLU A 387 -1.74 -6.18 7.94
N GLU A 388 -1.69 -5.50 9.10
CA GLU A 388 -2.77 -5.15 10.05
C GLU A 388 -4.18 -5.62 9.66
N GLY A 389 -4.44 -6.93 9.76
CA GLY A 389 -5.77 -7.49 9.65
C GLY A 389 -6.65 -6.99 10.79
N THR A 390 -7.97 -6.98 10.59
CA THR A 390 -9.02 -6.71 11.59
C THR A 390 -9.00 -7.62 12.83
N GLY A 391 -7.99 -8.50 12.96
CA GLY A 391 -7.68 -9.33 14.13
C GLY A 391 -6.21 -9.34 14.61
N ASP A 392 -5.27 -8.60 14.00
CA ASP A 392 -3.82 -8.78 14.26
C ASP A 392 -3.10 -7.61 14.95
N ASP A 393 -2.18 -7.95 15.85
CA ASP A 393 -1.21 -7.06 16.52
C ASP A 393 0.19 -7.26 15.86
N PRO A 394 0.80 -6.27 15.16
CA PRO A 394 1.93 -6.52 14.24
C PRO A 394 3.34 -6.59 14.86
N LEU A 395 3.54 -6.39 16.16
CA LEU A 395 4.89 -6.08 16.69
C LEU A 395 5.33 -6.93 17.89
N SER A 396 5.28 -8.26 17.74
CA SER A 396 6.01 -9.17 18.64
C SER A 396 7.48 -9.35 18.21
N VAL A 397 8.21 -8.25 18.01
CA VAL A 397 9.67 -8.28 17.88
C VAL A 397 10.23 -7.56 19.09
N GLY A 398 10.79 -8.31 20.03
CA GLY A 398 11.28 -7.81 21.30
C GLY A 398 11.30 -8.91 22.35
N PRO A 399 11.87 -8.67 23.54
CA PRO A 399 11.84 -9.62 24.64
C PRO A 399 10.41 -9.74 25.22
N PRO A 400 10.11 -10.78 26.02
CA PRO A 400 8.87 -10.81 26.78
C PRO A 400 8.75 -9.59 27.69
N LEU A 401 7.65 -8.84 27.59
CA LEU A 401 7.39 -7.64 28.39
C LEU A 401 5.99 -7.68 28.98
N THR A 402 5.87 -7.24 30.23
CA THR A 402 4.57 -7.08 30.90
C THR A 402 3.82 -5.87 30.34
N ILE A 403 2.50 -5.83 30.56
CA ILE A 403 1.68 -4.67 30.19
C ILE A 403 2.22 -3.38 30.81
N GLU A 404 2.62 -3.43 32.09
CA GLU A 404 3.17 -2.27 32.80
C GLU A 404 4.49 -1.77 32.18
N GLN A 405 5.41 -2.68 31.87
CA GLN A 405 6.72 -2.32 31.31
C GLN A 405 6.55 -1.63 29.96
N HIS A 406 5.83 -2.28 29.03
CA HIS A 406 5.59 -1.72 27.71
C HIS A 406 4.82 -0.40 27.79
N THR A 407 3.80 -0.30 28.65
CA THR A 407 3.06 0.96 28.86
C THR A 407 3.98 2.11 29.32
N ASN A 408 4.98 1.84 30.17
CA ASN A 408 5.95 2.85 30.56
C ASN A 408 6.80 3.31 29.37
N ASP A 409 7.28 2.36 28.55
CA ASP A 409 8.09 2.67 27.36
C ASP A 409 7.28 3.51 26.34
N VAL A 410 6.01 3.18 26.12
CA VAL A 410 5.10 3.98 25.26
C VAL A 410 4.90 5.38 25.82
N CYS A 411 4.67 5.53 27.12
CA CYS A 411 4.53 6.85 27.74
C CYS A 411 5.82 7.69 27.62
N ASP A 412 7.00 7.09 27.74
CA ASP A 412 8.27 7.80 27.63
C ASP A 412 8.55 8.27 26.18
N GLU A 413 8.26 7.42 25.19
CA GLU A 413 8.35 7.81 23.78
C GLU A 413 7.30 8.87 23.41
N LEU A 414 6.08 8.77 23.96
CA LEU A 414 5.06 9.81 23.76
C LEU A 414 5.51 11.15 24.32
N ARG A 415 6.06 11.19 25.54
CA ARG A 415 6.61 12.43 26.12
C ARG A 415 7.70 13.02 25.25
N THR A 416 8.61 12.18 24.74
CA THR A 416 9.66 12.61 23.81
C THR A 416 9.08 13.26 22.54
N ILE A 417 8.01 12.69 22.00
CA ILE A 417 7.29 13.28 20.85
C ILE A 417 6.66 14.61 21.24
N LEU A 418 5.92 14.67 22.36
CA LEU A 418 5.23 15.87 22.82
C LEU A 418 6.19 17.01 23.17
N ASP A 419 7.32 16.72 23.81
CA ASP A 419 8.37 17.70 24.13
C ASP A 419 8.94 18.34 22.85
N SER A 420 8.98 17.58 21.76
CA SER A 420 9.44 18.08 20.45
C SER A 420 8.39 18.92 19.74
N LEU A 421 7.11 18.64 19.95
CA LEU A 421 5.98 19.33 19.31
C LEU A 421 5.49 20.55 20.09
N GLY A 422 5.71 20.57 21.42
CA GLY A 422 5.18 21.57 22.34
C GLY A 422 3.75 21.30 22.79
N ASP A 423 3.07 22.37 23.24
CA ASP A 423 1.67 22.31 23.65
C ASP A 423 0.74 22.21 22.43
N LEU A 424 -0.05 21.14 22.38
CA LEU A 424 -1.04 20.91 21.32
C LEU A 424 -2.35 21.70 21.56
N GLY A 425 -2.49 22.38 22.70
CA GLY A 425 -3.67 23.12 23.09
C GLY A 425 -4.79 22.25 23.64
N ASP A 426 -5.81 22.87 24.24
CA ASP A 426 -7.04 22.23 24.73
C ASP A 426 -6.85 21.02 25.67
N GLY A 427 -5.68 20.91 26.31
CA GLY A 427 -5.34 19.79 27.20
C GLY A 427 -5.02 18.48 26.48
N TRP A 428 -4.77 18.49 25.16
CA TRP A 428 -4.51 17.27 24.38
C TRP A 428 -3.25 16.51 24.82
N ASN A 429 -2.21 17.19 25.29
CA ASN A 429 -1.04 16.52 25.84
C ASN A 429 -1.44 15.58 26.99
N GLY A 430 -2.27 16.07 27.93
CA GLY A 430 -2.75 15.26 29.06
C GLY A 430 -3.73 14.16 28.64
N LEU A 431 -4.55 14.37 27.61
CA LEU A 431 -5.43 13.33 27.07
C LEU A 431 -4.64 12.22 26.35
N LEU A 432 -3.60 12.57 25.61
CA LEU A 432 -2.69 11.62 24.96
C LEU A 432 -1.91 10.81 25.99
N GLU A 433 -1.41 11.44 27.05
CA GLU A 433 -0.73 10.74 28.15
C GLU A 433 -1.65 9.74 28.85
N GLN A 434 -2.92 10.12 29.08
CA GLN A 434 -3.94 9.20 29.61
C GLN A 434 -4.22 8.05 28.63
N ALA A 435 -4.38 8.36 27.34
CA ALA A 435 -4.61 7.35 26.32
C ALA A 435 -3.45 6.34 26.26
N ALA A 436 -2.19 6.80 26.20
CA ALA A 436 -1.01 5.95 26.23
C ALA A 436 -0.93 5.08 27.48
N ARG A 437 -1.27 5.62 28.65
CA ARG A 437 -1.24 4.87 29.91
C ARG A 437 -2.26 3.72 29.96
N TRP A 438 -3.37 3.84 29.21
CA TRP A 438 -4.49 2.90 29.25
C TRP A 438 -4.66 2.07 27.97
N HIS A 439 -3.91 2.35 26.90
CA HIS A 439 -4.17 1.79 25.57
C HIS A 439 -4.16 0.25 25.53
N ASP A 440 -3.37 -0.37 26.41
CA ASP A 440 -3.11 -1.81 26.45
C ASP A 440 -3.77 -2.57 27.61
N VAL A 441 -4.62 -1.92 28.39
CA VAL A 441 -5.36 -2.56 29.50
C VAL A 441 -6.11 -3.81 29.04
N GLY A 442 -6.72 -3.75 27.84
CA GLY A 442 -7.45 -4.84 27.22
C GLY A 442 -6.58 -6.06 26.86
N LYS A 443 -5.25 -5.93 26.78
CA LYS A 443 -4.35 -7.09 26.64
C LYS A 443 -4.42 -8.01 27.86
N ALA A 444 -4.90 -7.53 29.01
CA ALA A 444 -5.15 -8.36 30.18
C ALA A 444 -6.33 -9.33 30.01
N HIS A 445 -7.13 -9.18 28.95
CA HIS A 445 -8.28 -10.04 28.70
C HIS A 445 -7.85 -11.51 28.57
N PRO A 446 -8.61 -12.48 29.14
CA PRO A 446 -8.27 -13.90 29.07
C PRO A 446 -8.02 -14.42 27.65
N ALA A 447 -8.79 -13.95 26.66
CA ALA A 447 -8.58 -14.34 25.26
C ALA A 447 -7.22 -13.90 24.72
N PHE A 448 -6.70 -12.75 25.14
CA PHE A 448 -5.38 -12.27 24.74
C PHE A 448 -4.28 -13.05 25.47
N GLN A 449 -4.37 -13.15 26.80
CA GLN A 449 -3.36 -13.84 27.61
C GLN A 449 -3.26 -15.34 27.30
N GLN A 450 -4.37 -16.00 26.96
CA GLN A 450 -4.36 -17.39 26.48
C GLN A 450 -3.58 -17.51 25.17
N GLY A 451 -3.78 -16.57 24.24
CA GLY A 451 -2.99 -16.50 23.02
C GLY A 451 -1.51 -16.37 23.33
N MET A 452 -1.14 -15.46 24.24
CA MET A 452 0.26 -15.16 24.57
C MET A 452 1.00 -16.40 25.08
N ARG A 453 0.35 -17.15 25.96
CA ARG A 453 0.91 -18.36 26.56
C ARG A 453 0.88 -19.56 25.62
N SER A 454 -0.06 -19.59 24.68
CA SER A 454 -0.05 -20.59 23.61
C SER A 454 1.12 -20.35 22.65
N THR A 455 1.40 -19.07 22.36
CA THR A 455 2.52 -18.64 21.51
C THR A 455 3.87 -18.84 22.20
N ASN A 456 3.97 -18.53 23.49
CA ASN A 456 5.15 -18.77 24.30
C ASN A 456 4.78 -19.44 25.64
N PRO A 457 4.85 -20.78 25.72
CA PRO A 457 4.55 -21.51 26.96
C PRO A 457 5.50 -21.23 28.13
N ALA A 458 6.63 -20.56 27.91
CA ALA A 458 7.58 -20.19 28.96
C ALA A 458 7.17 -18.93 29.73
N LEU A 459 6.13 -18.21 29.29
CA LEU A 459 5.64 -17.01 29.98
C LEU A 459 5.04 -17.35 31.35
N ALA A 460 5.39 -16.56 32.36
CA ALA A 460 4.93 -16.76 33.73
C ALA A 460 3.41 -16.58 33.85
N ALA A 461 2.76 -17.52 34.55
CA ALA A 461 1.31 -17.62 34.55
C ALA A 461 0.61 -16.61 35.49
N ASP A 462 1.37 -16.01 36.38
CA ASP A 462 0.97 -15.00 37.36
C ASP A 462 1.16 -13.57 36.86
N GLN A 463 1.74 -13.39 35.66
CA GLN A 463 1.96 -12.09 35.04
C GLN A 463 1.04 -11.85 33.83
N LEU A 464 0.77 -10.57 33.57
CA LEU A 464 0.03 -10.11 32.40
C LEU A 464 1.01 -9.56 31.36
N TRP A 465 1.07 -10.21 30.22
CA TRP A 465 2.06 -9.96 29.18
C TRP A 465 1.49 -9.09 28.07
N ALA A 466 2.24 -8.06 27.66
CA ALA A 466 1.98 -7.32 26.42
C ALA A 466 2.72 -7.94 25.24
N LYS A 467 3.93 -8.50 25.46
CA LYS A 467 4.76 -9.09 24.39
C LYS A 467 5.21 -10.52 24.71
N SER A 468 5.14 -11.40 23.72
CA SER A 468 5.38 -12.84 23.90
C SER A 468 6.86 -13.21 23.88
N GLY A 469 7.72 -12.35 23.33
CA GLY A 469 9.15 -12.64 23.16
C GLY A 469 9.50 -13.57 22.01
N VAL A 470 8.51 -14.03 21.22
CA VAL A 470 8.71 -15.00 20.14
C VAL A 470 8.18 -14.41 18.84
N LYS A 471 8.94 -14.60 17.74
CA LYS A 471 8.57 -14.18 16.38
C LYS A 471 7.51 -15.10 15.77
N THR A 472 6.41 -15.27 16.46
CA THR A 472 5.28 -16.12 16.07
C THR A 472 4.00 -15.34 16.31
N ARG A 473 3.06 -15.44 15.36
CA ARG A 473 1.80 -14.69 15.42
C ARG A 473 1.01 -15.07 16.66
N LEU A 474 0.48 -14.06 17.33
CA LEU A 474 -0.42 -14.24 18.44
C LEU A 474 -1.79 -14.65 17.90
N ARG A 475 -2.22 -15.88 18.18
CA ARG A 475 -3.63 -16.28 17.97
C ARG A 475 -4.39 -16.00 19.25
N HIS A 476 -5.28 -15.01 19.24
CA HIS A 476 -6.18 -14.79 20.38
C HIS A 476 -7.07 -16.02 20.58
N GLY A 477 -7.41 -16.32 21.85
CA GLY A 477 -8.32 -17.41 22.20
C GLY A 477 -9.75 -17.22 21.68
N ARG A 478 -10.07 -16.04 21.14
CA ARG A 478 -11.35 -15.71 20.51
C ARG A 478 -11.10 -15.01 19.17
N LYS A 479 -11.81 -15.44 18.12
CA LYS A 479 -11.76 -14.79 16.79
C LYS A 479 -12.21 -13.32 16.91
N PHE A 480 -11.67 -12.46 16.04
CA PHE A 480 -11.96 -11.02 15.97
C PHE A 480 -11.57 -10.18 17.19
N PHE A 481 -10.99 -10.78 18.24
CA PHE A 481 -10.71 -10.10 19.51
C PHE A 481 -9.86 -8.84 19.32
N ARG A 482 -10.36 -7.72 19.86
CA ARG A 482 -9.69 -6.41 19.88
C ARG A 482 -9.43 -5.95 21.30
N HIS A 483 -8.15 -5.85 21.64
CA HIS A 483 -7.74 -5.37 22.96
C HIS A 483 -8.01 -3.86 23.11
N GLU A 484 -7.94 -3.10 22.02
CA GLU A 484 -8.18 -1.66 21.95
C GLU A 484 -9.61 -1.31 22.37
N LEU A 485 -10.59 -2.11 21.91
CA LEU A 485 -11.98 -1.97 22.34
C LEU A 485 -12.11 -2.27 23.84
N ALA A 486 -11.53 -3.36 24.32
CA ALA A 486 -11.56 -3.70 25.74
C ALA A 486 -10.90 -2.61 26.62
N SER A 487 -9.76 -2.05 26.18
CA SER A 487 -9.09 -0.93 26.84
C SER A 487 -9.97 0.33 26.89
N ALA A 488 -10.61 0.69 25.77
CA ALA A 488 -11.46 1.86 25.70
C ALA A 488 -12.71 1.73 26.59
N LEU A 489 -13.32 0.55 26.66
CA LEU A 489 -14.45 0.28 27.55
C LEU A 489 -14.03 0.39 29.03
N ALA A 490 -12.92 -0.23 29.41
CA ALA A 490 -12.38 -0.11 30.76
C ALA A 490 -12.11 1.36 31.14
N PHE A 491 -11.53 2.14 30.22
CA PHE A 491 -11.28 3.56 30.40
C PHE A 491 -12.57 4.38 30.61
N LEU A 492 -13.60 4.14 29.78
CA LEU A 492 -14.90 4.80 29.93
C LEU A 492 -15.59 4.45 31.25
N GLN A 493 -15.46 3.21 31.72
CA GLN A 493 -16.03 2.76 32.99
C GLN A 493 -15.40 3.42 34.22
N MET A 494 -14.17 3.93 34.09
CA MET A 494 -13.51 4.76 35.11
C MET A 494 -14.04 6.21 35.14
N GLY A 495 -15.01 6.55 34.29
CA GLY A 495 -15.56 7.91 34.19
C GLY A 495 -14.63 8.91 33.50
N MET A 496 -13.68 8.41 32.70
CA MET A 496 -12.68 9.22 32.01
C MET A 496 -13.23 9.84 30.71
N PRO A 497 -12.57 10.89 30.16
CA PRO A 497 -13.05 11.59 28.96
C PRO A 497 -13.14 10.71 27.71
N PHE A 498 -14.19 10.89 26.91
CA PHE A 498 -14.39 10.12 25.68
C PHE A 498 -13.27 10.34 24.66
N GLU A 499 -12.68 11.53 24.61
CA GLU A 499 -11.57 11.89 23.72
C GLU A 499 -10.39 10.91 23.83
N ALA A 500 -9.97 10.60 25.06
CA ALA A 500 -8.88 9.65 25.29
C ALA A 500 -9.33 8.20 25.03
N ALA A 501 -10.58 7.84 25.36
CA ALA A 501 -11.15 6.54 25.00
C ALA A 501 -11.15 6.31 23.48
N TYR A 502 -11.50 7.34 22.70
CA TYR A 502 -11.47 7.30 21.25
C TYR A 502 -10.05 7.02 20.74
N LEU A 503 -9.05 7.73 21.24
CA LEU A 503 -7.65 7.52 20.85
C LEU A 503 -7.17 6.10 21.20
N ILE A 504 -7.55 5.58 22.37
CA ILE A 504 -7.28 4.20 22.78
C ILE A 504 -7.89 3.21 21.78
N ALA A 505 -9.17 3.35 21.41
CA ALA A 505 -9.81 2.42 20.49
C ALA A 505 -9.28 2.52 19.06
N ALA A 506 -8.94 3.74 18.61
CA ALA A 506 -8.66 4.06 17.22
C ALA A 506 -7.19 4.11 16.83
N HIS A 507 -6.24 3.90 17.73
CA HIS A 507 -4.81 4.08 17.42
C HIS A 507 -4.27 3.15 16.32
N HIS A 508 -4.85 1.96 16.12
CA HIS A 508 -4.57 1.09 14.96
C HIS A 508 -5.47 1.36 13.73
N GLY A 509 -6.19 2.49 13.73
CA GLY A 509 -7.10 2.88 12.65
C GLY A 509 -8.33 1.98 12.54
N LYS A 510 -8.82 1.43 13.65
CA LYS A 510 -10.05 0.62 13.75
C LYS A 510 -11.01 1.24 14.77
N VAL A 511 -12.29 0.82 14.81
CA VAL A 511 -13.27 1.28 15.82
C VAL A 511 -13.49 2.81 15.86
N ARG A 512 -13.26 3.53 14.75
CA ARG A 512 -13.39 4.99 14.71
C ARG A 512 -14.83 5.44 14.98
N LEU A 513 -15.76 5.06 14.10
CA LEU A 513 -17.14 5.57 14.19
C LEU A 513 -18.11 4.61 14.85
N VAL A 514 -17.97 3.31 14.63
CA VAL A 514 -18.99 2.33 15.02
C VAL A 514 -18.33 1.14 15.72
N ILE A 515 -18.91 0.76 16.85
CA ILE A 515 -18.70 -0.56 17.46
C ILE A 515 -19.80 -1.46 16.90
N ARG A 516 -19.43 -2.46 16.12
CA ARG A 516 -20.37 -3.47 15.61
C ARG A 516 -19.68 -4.81 15.46
N ALA A 517 -20.48 -5.88 15.54
CA ALA A 517 -20.03 -7.20 15.14
C ALA A 517 -19.68 -7.21 13.64
N LEU A 518 -18.67 -8.00 13.27
CA LEU A 518 -18.28 -8.20 11.87
C LEU A 518 -19.01 -9.41 11.25
N PRO A 519 -19.14 -9.48 9.90
CA PRO A 519 -19.63 -10.68 9.25
C PRO A 519 -18.82 -11.92 9.68
N GLY A 520 -19.51 -12.99 10.08
CA GLY A 520 -18.90 -14.23 10.58
C GLY A 520 -18.49 -14.21 12.07
N GLU A 521 -18.78 -13.14 12.82
CA GLU A 521 -18.60 -13.12 14.28
C GLU A 521 -19.76 -13.87 14.97
N GLU A 522 -19.42 -14.92 15.74
CA GLU A 522 -20.42 -15.74 16.44
C GLU A 522 -20.90 -15.06 17.73
N PRO A 523 -22.23 -14.99 17.98
CA PRO A 523 -22.76 -14.47 19.23
C PRO A 523 -22.38 -15.37 20.42
N PRO A 524 -22.29 -14.82 21.64
CA PRO A 524 -22.06 -15.62 22.84
C PRO A 524 -23.18 -16.64 23.07
N LEU A 525 -22.81 -17.87 23.40
CA LEU A 525 -23.77 -18.95 23.70
C LEU A 525 -24.68 -18.57 24.87
N GLY A 526 -26.00 -18.58 24.63
CA GLY A 526 -27.03 -18.64 25.66
C GLY A 526 -27.43 -17.33 26.35
N ASN A 527 -27.18 -16.14 25.77
CA ASN A 527 -27.75 -14.87 26.25
C ASN A 527 -27.87 -13.82 25.13
N ASP A 528 -28.84 -12.90 25.23
CA ASP A 528 -28.95 -11.65 24.43
C ASP A 528 -27.86 -10.60 24.80
N ARG A 529 -26.63 -11.06 25.05
CA ARG A 529 -25.49 -10.19 25.40
C ARG A 529 -25.00 -9.47 24.15
N LEU A 530 -24.63 -8.20 24.30
CA LEU A 530 -23.98 -7.46 23.22
C LEU A 530 -22.62 -8.10 22.93
N PHE A 531 -22.20 -8.08 21.68
CA PHE A 531 -20.88 -8.55 21.25
C PHE A 531 -20.42 -7.77 20.02
N ALA A 532 -19.13 -7.47 19.98
CA ALA A 532 -18.48 -6.84 18.83
C ALA A 532 -16.97 -7.01 18.92
N LEU A 533 -16.32 -7.30 17.79
CA LEU A 533 -14.86 -7.36 17.69
C LEU A 533 -14.25 -8.29 18.75
N GLY A 534 -14.90 -9.45 18.95
CA GLY A 534 -14.53 -10.46 19.91
C GLY A 534 -14.62 -10.01 21.38
N VAL A 535 -15.20 -8.85 21.70
CA VAL A 535 -15.51 -8.44 23.08
C VAL A 535 -16.99 -8.71 23.34
N HIS A 536 -17.30 -9.40 24.43
CA HIS A 536 -18.68 -9.69 24.84
C HIS A 536 -19.04 -8.87 26.07
N ASP A 537 -20.25 -8.32 26.11
CA ASP A 537 -20.77 -7.56 27.24
C ASP A 537 -20.67 -8.36 28.54
N GLY A 538 -19.95 -7.87 29.55
CA GLY A 538 -19.75 -8.57 30.82
C GLY A 538 -18.54 -9.52 30.87
N ASP A 539 -17.69 -9.53 29.83
CA ASP A 539 -16.35 -10.13 29.91
C ASP A 539 -15.54 -9.52 31.07
N THR A 540 -14.69 -10.31 31.71
CA THR A 540 -13.92 -9.88 32.89
C THR A 540 -12.49 -9.53 32.53
N LEU A 541 -12.02 -8.38 33.01
CA LEU A 541 -10.59 -8.04 33.05
C LEU A 541 -10.06 -8.21 34.47
N PRO A 542 -8.90 -8.88 34.67
CA PRO A 542 -8.25 -8.96 35.97
C PRO A 542 -7.67 -7.60 36.36
N THR A 543 -7.17 -7.47 37.59
CA THR A 543 -6.45 -6.25 38.01
C THR A 543 -5.20 -6.03 37.16
N VAL A 544 -5.03 -4.82 36.63
CA VAL A 544 -3.89 -4.43 35.77
C VAL A 544 -3.18 -3.23 36.37
N PHE A 545 -1.88 -3.36 36.62
CA PHE A 545 -1.01 -2.26 37.01
C PHE A 545 -0.52 -1.55 35.75
N LEU A 546 -0.76 -0.25 35.66
CA LEU A 546 -0.41 0.54 34.48
C LEU A 546 0.81 1.42 34.72
N GLY A 547 1.40 1.39 35.92
CA GLY A 547 2.45 2.30 36.34
C GLY A 547 1.93 3.67 36.79
N ALA A 548 2.80 4.48 37.40
CA ALA A 548 2.50 5.82 37.92
C ALA A 548 1.31 5.90 38.90
N GLY A 549 1.04 4.81 39.64
CA GLY A 549 -0.07 4.72 40.59
C GLY A 549 -1.45 4.50 39.94
N GLN A 550 -1.52 4.32 38.63
CA GLN A 550 -2.76 3.99 37.91
C GLN A 550 -2.98 2.47 37.90
N THR A 551 -4.22 2.06 38.16
CA THR A 551 -4.59 0.64 38.24
C THR A 551 -6.02 0.47 37.76
N TRP A 552 -6.24 -0.51 36.88
CA TRP A 552 -7.56 -1.07 36.66
C TRP A 552 -7.79 -2.16 37.69
N HIS A 553 -8.88 -2.07 38.45
CA HIS A 553 -9.28 -3.11 39.39
C HIS A 553 -10.17 -4.13 38.68
N GLU A 554 -10.07 -5.40 39.10
CA GLU A 554 -10.88 -6.48 38.53
C GLU A 554 -12.35 -6.08 38.35
N GLY A 555 -12.85 -6.27 37.13
CA GLY A 555 -14.16 -5.75 36.74
C GLY A 555 -14.70 -6.36 35.46
N ARG A 556 -16.01 -6.20 35.26
CA ARG A 556 -16.71 -6.62 34.04
C ARG A 556 -16.78 -5.46 33.05
N LEU A 557 -16.51 -5.73 31.78
CA LEU A 557 -16.64 -4.77 30.68
C LEU A 557 -18.12 -4.50 30.39
N ASP A 558 -18.48 -3.24 30.18
CA ASP A 558 -19.81 -2.79 29.76
C ASP A 558 -19.79 -2.43 28.27
N LEU A 559 -20.41 -3.25 27.42
CA LEU A 559 -20.46 -3.03 25.97
C LEU A 559 -21.70 -2.21 25.55
N SER A 560 -22.46 -1.65 26.50
CA SER A 560 -23.58 -0.75 26.19
C SER A 560 -23.26 0.44 25.28
N PRO A 561 -22.01 0.99 25.20
CA PRO A 561 -21.66 2.01 24.21
C PRO A 561 -21.87 1.59 22.76
N MET A 562 -21.95 0.29 22.47
CA MET A 562 -22.30 -0.26 21.15
C MET A 562 -23.72 0.14 20.70
N ARG A 563 -24.64 0.41 21.63
CA ARG A 563 -26.02 0.73 21.29
C ARG A 563 -26.12 2.08 20.57
N LEU A 564 -27.03 2.13 19.59
CA LEU A 564 -27.33 3.36 18.87
C LEU A 564 -28.22 4.28 19.71
N GLY A 565 -27.88 5.57 19.73
CA GLY A 565 -28.66 6.60 20.40
C GLY A 565 -28.34 6.74 21.90
N GLY A 566 -28.49 7.97 22.41
CA GLY A 566 -28.20 8.31 23.81
C GLY A 566 -26.79 8.83 24.07
N GLU A 567 -26.57 9.38 25.27
CA GLU A 567 -25.31 10.04 25.66
C GLU A 567 -24.13 9.08 25.80
N ARG A 568 -24.39 7.79 26.05
CA ARG A 568 -23.37 6.74 26.18
C ARG A 568 -23.00 6.07 24.85
N SER A 569 -23.70 6.39 23.76
CA SER A 569 -23.45 5.76 22.46
C SER A 569 -22.08 6.16 21.91
N TRP A 570 -21.27 5.17 21.55
CA TRP A 570 -19.96 5.37 20.94
C TRP A 570 -20.08 6.18 19.66
N THR A 571 -20.98 5.77 18.77
CA THR A 571 -21.18 6.45 17.48
C THR A 571 -21.62 7.89 17.65
N ALA A 572 -22.52 8.17 18.60
CA ALA A 572 -22.94 9.55 18.84
C ALA A 572 -21.78 10.43 19.32
N ASN A 573 -20.94 9.91 20.22
CA ASN A 573 -19.79 10.67 20.75
C ASN A 573 -18.64 10.78 19.74
N ALA A 574 -18.37 9.72 18.97
CA ALA A 574 -17.40 9.74 17.87
C ALA A 574 -17.79 10.74 16.78
N LEU A 575 -19.08 10.80 16.40
CA LEU A 575 -19.57 11.79 15.44
C LEU A 575 -19.50 13.23 15.99
N LYS A 576 -19.79 13.44 17.27
CA LYS A 576 -19.59 14.75 17.92
C LYS A 576 -18.12 15.17 17.90
N LEU A 577 -17.23 14.22 18.19
CA LEU A 577 -15.79 14.45 18.19
C LEU A 577 -15.27 14.78 16.79
N LEU A 578 -15.69 14.00 15.78
CA LEU A 578 -15.38 14.23 14.37
C LEU A 578 -15.93 15.58 13.88
N ALA A 579 -17.14 15.97 14.29
CA ALA A 579 -17.71 17.27 13.96
C ALA A 579 -16.94 18.43 14.61
N ARG A 580 -16.42 18.23 15.83
CA ARG A 580 -15.66 19.24 16.59
C ARG A 580 -14.25 19.45 16.05
N LEU A 581 -13.52 18.37 15.79
CA LEU A 581 -12.08 18.41 15.45
C LEU A 581 -11.82 18.24 13.95
N GLY A 582 -12.73 17.59 13.25
CA GLY A 582 -12.52 17.16 11.87
C GLY A 582 -11.59 15.95 11.75
N PRO A 583 -11.55 15.34 10.56
CA PRO A 583 -10.83 14.09 10.31
C PRO A 583 -9.31 14.25 10.43
N PHE A 584 -8.76 15.41 10.09
CA PHE A 584 -7.30 15.60 10.07
C PHE A 584 -6.70 15.79 11.46
N GLN A 585 -7.38 16.51 12.36
CA GLN A 585 -6.93 16.64 13.74
C GLN A 585 -7.02 15.30 14.46
N LEU A 586 -8.12 14.56 14.29
CA LEU A 586 -8.27 13.21 14.84
C LEU A 586 -7.20 12.26 14.33
N ALA A 587 -7.00 12.18 13.01
CA ALA A 587 -5.96 11.34 12.43
C ALA A 587 -4.55 11.71 12.93
N TYR A 588 -4.27 13.01 13.13
CA TYR A 588 -3.00 13.47 13.69
C TYR A 588 -2.82 12.99 15.14
N LEU A 589 -3.83 13.15 16.00
CA LEU A 589 -3.79 12.70 17.40
C LEU A 589 -3.68 11.17 17.50
N GLU A 590 -4.43 10.41 16.68
CA GLU A 590 -4.29 8.95 16.56
C GLU A 590 -2.86 8.56 16.17
N THR A 591 -2.26 9.30 15.22
CA THR A 591 -0.90 9.05 14.74
C THR A 591 0.15 9.28 15.82
N LEU A 592 -0.02 10.27 16.71
CA LEU A 592 0.93 10.51 17.79
C LEU A 592 1.00 9.33 18.77
N LEU A 593 -0.17 8.81 19.17
CA LEU A 593 -0.24 7.63 20.05
C LEU A 593 0.37 6.39 19.36
N ARG A 594 -0.01 6.13 18.11
CA ARG A 594 0.54 5.01 17.32
C ARG A 594 2.06 5.14 17.12
N ALA A 595 2.57 6.34 16.87
CA ALA A 595 4.00 6.58 16.69
C ALA A 595 4.78 6.31 17.98
N ALA A 596 4.22 6.66 19.15
CA ALA A 596 4.82 6.34 20.43
C ALA A 596 4.92 4.82 20.65
N ASP A 597 3.84 4.09 20.40
CA ASP A 597 3.81 2.63 20.51
C ASP A 597 4.81 1.92 19.57
N VAL A 598 4.85 2.34 18.29
CA VAL A 598 5.81 1.81 17.31
C VAL A 598 7.25 2.10 17.72
N ARG A 599 7.55 3.31 18.23
CA ARG A 599 8.90 3.68 18.68
C ARG A 599 9.32 2.89 19.92
N ALA A 600 8.43 2.71 20.89
CA ALA A 600 8.69 1.89 22.07
C ALA A 600 9.01 0.45 21.63
N SER A 601 8.18 -0.10 20.76
CA SER A 601 8.37 -1.43 20.19
C SER A 601 9.71 -1.60 19.45
N GLN A 602 10.12 -0.61 18.66
CA GLN A 602 11.42 -0.64 17.97
C GLN A 602 12.59 -0.59 18.95
N LYS A 603 12.51 0.24 19.99
CA LYS A 603 13.55 0.38 21.01
C LYS A 603 13.71 -0.88 21.84
N GLU A 604 12.60 -1.49 22.25
CA GLU A 604 12.59 -2.78 22.94
C GLU A 604 13.23 -3.88 22.08
N ALA A 605 12.98 -3.88 20.76
CA ALA A 605 13.59 -4.82 19.82
C ALA A 605 15.12 -4.64 19.67
N MET A 606 15.62 -3.41 19.81
CA MET A 606 17.06 -3.10 19.74
C MET A 606 17.79 -3.42 21.05
N ASN A 607 17.08 -3.44 22.18
CA ASN A 607 17.64 -3.70 23.51
C ASN A 607 17.64 -5.19 23.90
N ALA A 608 17.05 -6.07 23.07
CA ALA A 608 17.09 -7.53 23.20
C ALA A 608 18.22 -8.14 22.37
#